data_AF-A0A524G0H8-F1
#
_entry.id   AF-A0A524G0H8-F1
#
_cell.length_a   1.000
_cell.length_b   1.000
_cell.length_c   1.000
_cell.angle_alpha   90.00
_cell.angle_beta   90.00
_cell.angle_gamma   90.00
#
_symmetry.space_group_name_H-M   'P 1'
#
loop_
_entity.id
_entity.type
_entity.pdbx_description
1 polymer ?
#
loop_
_entity_poly.entity_id
_entity_poly.type
_entity_poly.pdbx_seq_one_letter_code
_entity_poly.pdbx_strand_id
1 'polypeptide(L)'
;MAIADKKQIKRRTWMMPQEVEVWYVLPAIRRELAKIMKTKTVPRVGEDGKKKDHKVTQKEIAKMLGVTEPAITQYLLKKKGRRSRGDQVVIPERFLVELNKSADNMINQYETRGSNEDMFEVMTSEINRLIKVIRDDGAMCDIHRQFSAHVKDNCSACKR
;
A
#
# COMPACT_ATOMS: atom_id res chain seq x y z
N MET A 1 -15.47 -32.36 -1.10
CA MET A 1 -14.85 -31.17 -0.44
C MET A 1 -15.50 -29.94 -1.02
N ALA A 2 -16.21 -29.17 -0.20
CA ALA A 2 -16.98 -28.02 -0.66
C ALA A 2 -16.05 -26.93 -1.22
N ILE A 3 -16.30 -26.53 -2.46
CA ILE A 3 -15.67 -25.38 -3.11
C ILE A 3 -16.11 -24.17 -2.29
N ALA A 4 -15.19 -23.65 -1.46
CA ALA A 4 -15.43 -22.45 -0.70
C ALA A 4 -15.85 -21.35 -1.67
N ASP A 5 -17.11 -20.94 -1.49
CA ASP A 5 -17.84 -19.97 -2.28
C ASP A 5 -16.98 -18.70 -2.40
N LYS A 6 -16.25 -18.56 -3.51
CA LYS A 6 -15.47 -17.36 -3.82
C LYS A 6 -16.51 -16.28 -4.05
N LYS A 7 -16.96 -15.60 -2.98
CA LYS A 7 -17.87 -14.45 -3.05
C LYS A 7 -17.36 -13.53 -4.16
N GLN A 8 -18.04 -13.63 -5.30
CA GLN A 8 -17.70 -12.94 -6.51
C GLN A 8 -17.71 -11.46 -6.12
N ILE A 9 -16.59 -10.76 -6.35
CA ILE A 9 -16.60 -9.31 -6.22
C ILE A 9 -17.72 -8.87 -7.16
N LYS A 10 -18.79 -8.24 -6.65
CA LYS A 10 -19.86 -7.70 -7.49
C LYS A 10 -19.18 -6.75 -8.47
N ARG A 11 -18.99 -7.20 -9.71
CA ARG A 11 -18.37 -6.39 -10.75
C ARG A 11 -19.28 -5.19 -10.93
N ARG A 12 -18.75 -4.00 -10.67
CA ARG A 12 -19.52 -2.78 -10.92
C ARG A 12 -19.69 -2.64 -12.42
N THR A 13 -20.78 -1.98 -12.84
CA THR A 13 -21.12 -1.78 -14.26
C THR A 13 -19.90 -1.24 -14.98
N TRP A 14 -19.39 -0.06 -14.64
CA TRP A 14 -18.17 0.46 -15.24
C TRP A 14 -17.33 1.20 -14.20
N MET A 15 -16.01 1.03 -14.26
CA MET A 15 -15.05 1.83 -13.52
C MET A 15 -13.83 2.10 -14.40
N MET A 16 -13.29 3.30 -14.31
CA MET A 16 -12.00 3.67 -14.90
C MET A 16 -10.84 3.09 -14.07
N PRO A 17 -9.67 2.81 -14.68
CA PRO A 17 -8.49 2.34 -13.96
C PRO A 17 -8.12 3.24 -12.77
N GLN A 18 -8.29 4.56 -12.90
CA GLN A 18 -8.03 5.54 -11.85
C GLN A 18 -8.98 5.36 -10.65
N GLU A 19 -10.25 5.03 -10.89
CA GLU A 19 -11.19 4.73 -9.81
C GLU A 19 -10.81 3.43 -9.10
N VAL A 20 -10.35 2.42 -9.86
CA VAL A 20 -9.81 1.18 -9.29
C VAL A 20 -8.57 1.46 -8.44
N GLU A 21 -7.70 2.32 -8.92
CA GLU A 21 -6.49 2.75 -8.23
C GLU A 21 -6.81 3.41 -6.89
N VAL A 22 -7.63 4.46 -6.90
CA VAL A 22 -7.99 5.22 -5.70
C VAL A 22 -8.77 4.35 -4.70
N TRP A 23 -9.69 3.51 -5.18
CA TRP A 23 -10.57 2.76 -4.28
C TRP A 23 -9.97 1.48 -3.74
N TYR A 24 -9.08 0.80 -4.48
CA TYR A 24 -8.64 -0.54 -4.12
C TYR A 24 -7.11 -0.67 -4.05
N VAL A 25 -6.39 -0.17 -5.06
CA VAL A 25 -4.93 -0.34 -5.13
C VAL A 25 -4.22 0.54 -4.10
N LEU A 26 -4.55 1.81 -4.02
CA LEU A 26 -3.95 2.75 -3.06
C LEU A 26 -4.17 2.29 -1.60
N PRO A 27 -5.38 1.86 -1.17
CA PRO A 27 -5.56 1.25 0.15
C PRO A 27 -4.76 -0.05 0.36
N ALA A 28 -4.59 -0.88 -0.68
CA ALA A 28 -3.80 -2.09 -0.58
C ALA A 28 -2.29 -1.78 -0.41
N ILE A 29 -1.77 -0.81 -1.17
CA ILE A 29 -0.38 -0.32 -1.03
C ILE A 29 -0.14 0.20 0.39
N ARG A 30 -0.99 1.10 0.89
CA ARG A 30 -0.87 1.66 2.25
C ARG A 30 -0.87 0.57 3.32
N ARG A 31 -1.71 -0.46 3.16
CA ARG A 31 -1.73 -1.60 4.07
C ARG A 31 -0.41 -2.38 4.05
N GLU A 32 0.12 -2.70 2.87
CA GLU A 32 1.38 -3.44 2.78
C GLU A 32 2.57 -2.62 3.28
N LEU A 33 2.63 -1.32 2.97
CA LEU A 33 3.63 -0.41 3.55
C LEU A 33 3.56 -0.40 5.08
N ALA A 34 2.38 -0.28 5.67
CA ALA A 34 2.22 -0.27 7.12
C ALA A 34 2.72 -1.58 7.76
N LYS A 35 2.45 -2.73 7.15
CA LYS A 35 2.96 -4.03 7.62
C LYS A 35 4.47 -4.11 7.53
N ILE A 36 5.06 -3.68 6.41
CA ILE A 36 6.51 -3.69 6.21
C ILE A 36 7.18 -2.75 7.22
N MET A 37 6.73 -1.49 7.32
CA MET A 37 7.29 -0.52 8.26
C MET A 37 7.21 -1.02 9.70
N LYS A 38 6.17 -1.78 10.07
CA LYS A 38 6.01 -2.29 11.43
C LYS A 38 7.08 -3.31 11.84
N THR A 39 7.73 -3.96 10.89
CA THR A 39 8.84 -4.90 11.16
C THR A 39 10.21 -4.24 11.16
N LYS A 40 10.31 -2.96 10.75
CA LYS A 40 11.57 -2.23 10.64
C LYS A 40 12.01 -1.65 11.98
N THR A 41 13.33 -1.47 12.10
CA THR A 41 13.98 -0.80 13.22
C THR A 41 14.88 0.32 12.70
N VAL A 42 15.06 1.35 13.52
CA VAL A 42 15.90 2.52 13.23
C VAL A 42 16.85 2.79 14.39
N PRO A 43 18.13 3.13 14.12
CA PRO A 43 19.09 3.44 15.16
C PRO A 43 18.84 4.84 15.71
N ARG A 44 18.56 4.97 17.01
CA ARG A 44 18.40 6.26 17.71
C ARG A 44 19.32 6.34 18.91
N VAL A 45 19.74 7.54 19.26
CA VAL A 45 20.59 7.78 20.43
C VAL A 45 19.69 7.84 21.67
N GLY A 46 19.93 6.92 22.61
CA GLY A 46 19.25 6.93 23.91
C GLY A 46 19.81 7.99 24.86
N GLU A 47 19.17 8.17 26.00
CA GLU A 47 19.62 9.09 27.07
C GLU A 47 21.02 8.75 27.60
N ASP A 48 21.44 7.48 27.45
CA ASP A 48 22.77 6.99 27.79
C ASP A 48 23.84 7.29 26.71
N GLY A 49 23.50 8.07 25.67
CA GLY A 49 24.38 8.44 24.57
C GLY A 49 24.68 7.30 23.58
N LYS A 50 24.07 6.12 23.77
CA LYS A 50 24.31 4.94 22.93
C LYS A 50 23.29 4.84 21.82
N LYS A 51 23.73 4.44 20.62
CA LYS A 51 22.82 4.08 19.53
C LYS A 51 22.17 2.72 19.81
N LYS A 52 20.85 2.68 19.80
CA LYS A 52 20.04 1.46 19.96
C LYS A 52 19.03 1.38 18.84
N ASP A 53 18.63 0.16 18.49
CA ASP A 53 17.59 -0.06 17.49
C ASP A 53 16.20 0.09 18.11
N HIS A 54 15.43 1.05 17.59
CA HIS A 54 14.05 1.29 17.99
C HIS A 54 13.10 0.82 16.90
N LYS A 55 12.01 0.16 17.29
CA LYS A 55 10.94 -0.19 16.34
C LYS A 55 10.21 1.06 15.90
N VAL A 56 9.85 1.10 14.62
CA VAL A 56 8.94 2.12 14.11
C VAL A 56 7.56 1.94 14.79
N THR A 57 7.07 3.01 15.41
CA THR A 57 5.81 3.04 16.13
C THR A 57 4.63 3.23 15.17
N GLN A 58 3.41 2.85 15.61
CA GLN A 58 2.22 3.06 14.77
C GLN A 58 1.93 4.54 14.53
N LYS A 59 2.26 5.40 15.50
CA LYS A 59 2.17 6.86 15.40
C LYS A 59 3.07 7.41 14.31
N GLU A 60 4.30 6.93 14.20
CA GLU A 60 5.23 7.34 13.15
C GLU A 60 4.78 6.83 11.77
N ILE A 61 4.33 5.58 11.69
CA ILE A 61 3.75 5.01 10.45
C ILE A 61 2.53 5.82 9.99
N ALA A 62 1.66 6.22 10.93
CA ALA A 62 0.48 7.02 10.63
C ALA A 62 0.85 8.38 10.02
N LYS A 63 1.85 9.06 10.60
CA LYS A 63 2.41 10.31 10.06
C LYS A 63 3.01 10.12 8.68
N MET A 64 3.88 9.12 8.51
CA MET A 64 4.53 8.83 7.23
C MET A 64 3.53 8.51 6.12
N LEU A 65 2.44 7.80 6.42
CA LEU A 65 1.42 7.40 5.46
C LEU A 65 0.25 8.41 5.33
N GLY A 66 0.29 9.53 6.06
CA GLY A 66 -0.76 10.55 6.04
C GLY A 66 -2.15 10.02 6.40
N VAL A 67 -2.21 9.12 7.39
CA VAL A 67 -3.47 8.52 7.88
C VAL A 67 -3.53 8.57 9.40
N THR A 68 -4.68 8.19 9.97
CA THR A 68 -4.85 8.15 11.43
C THR A 68 -4.25 6.87 12.03
N GLU A 69 -3.83 6.91 13.31
CA GLU A 69 -3.35 5.71 14.02
C GLU A 69 -4.37 4.55 14.03
N PRO A 70 -5.69 4.79 14.19
CA PRO A 70 -6.69 3.74 14.01
C PRO A 70 -6.66 3.09 12.63
N ALA A 71 -6.38 3.83 11.55
CA ALA A 71 -6.23 3.24 10.22
C ALA A 71 -5.04 2.28 10.16
N ILE A 72 -3.91 2.63 10.80
CA ILE A 72 -2.75 1.72 10.93
C ILE A 72 -3.11 0.48 11.71
N THR A 73 -3.81 0.62 12.84
CA THR A 73 -4.32 -0.53 13.60
C THR A 73 -5.17 -1.43 12.69
N GLN A 74 -6.08 -0.86 11.90
CA GLN A 74 -6.91 -1.64 10.98
C GLN A 74 -6.10 -2.38 9.90
N TYR A 75 -5.04 -1.76 9.37
CA TYR A 75 -4.13 -2.38 8.39
C TYR A 75 -3.36 -3.57 8.97
N LEU A 76 -2.94 -3.48 10.23
CA LEU A 76 -2.13 -4.50 10.91
C LEU A 76 -2.94 -5.68 11.45
N LEU A 77 -4.25 -5.53 11.62
CA LEU A 77 -5.12 -6.63 12.04
C LEU A 77 -5.05 -7.79 11.03
N LYS A 78 -4.99 -9.03 11.54
CA LYS A 78 -5.00 -10.24 10.72
C LYS A 78 -6.22 -10.26 9.80
N LYS A 79 -6.03 -10.70 8.55
CA LYS A 79 -7.08 -10.74 7.53
C LYS A 79 -8.17 -11.76 7.91
N LYS A 80 -9.24 -11.29 8.55
CA LYS A 80 -10.49 -12.04 8.74
C LYS A 80 -11.49 -11.60 7.66
N GLY A 81 -11.36 -12.16 6.46
CA GLY A 81 -12.21 -11.82 5.30
C GLY A 81 -11.87 -10.47 4.64
N ARG A 82 -12.86 -9.84 4.01
CA ARG A 82 -12.77 -8.54 3.33
C ARG A 82 -13.37 -7.45 4.23
N ARG A 83 -12.54 -6.70 4.96
CA ARG A 83 -12.98 -5.65 5.90
C ARG A 83 -12.91 -4.26 5.26
N SER A 84 -12.01 -4.08 4.31
CA SER A 84 -11.82 -2.84 3.57
C SER A 84 -11.77 -3.08 2.05
N ARG A 85 -11.82 -2.01 1.26
CA ARG A 85 -11.59 -2.09 -0.19
C ARG A 85 -10.19 -2.61 -0.52
N GLY A 86 -9.18 -2.21 0.24
CA GLY A 86 -7.82 -2.74 0.08
C GLY A 86 -7.74 -4.26 0.24
N ASP A 87 -8.59 -4.90 1.04
CA ASP A 87 -8.60 -6.37 1.23
C ASP A 87 -9.08 -7.16 0.01
N GLN A 88 -9.70 -6.47 -0.94
CA GLN A 88 -10.17 -7.03 -2.21
C GLN A 88 -9.05 -7.14 -3.24
N VAL A 89 -7.93 -6.45 -3.03
CA VAL A 89 -6.73 -6.52 -3.87
C VAL A 89 -5.60 -7.20 -3.11
N VAL A 90 -4.99 -8.17 -3.78
CA VAL A 90 -3.73 -8.78 -3.34
C VAL A 90 -2.64 -8.15 -4.21
N ILE A 91 -1.67 -7.51 -3.56
CA ILE A 91 -0.48 -7.01 -4.26
C ILE A 91 0.41 -8.22 -4.57
N PRO A 92 0.76 -8.48 -5.85
CA PRO A 92 1.66 -9.57 -6.21
C PRO A 92 3.00 -9.50 -5.49
N GLU A 93 3.56 -10.66 -5.15
CA GLU A 93 4.80 -10.76 -4.37
C GLU A 93 5.99 -10.07 -5.03
N ARG A 94 6.02 -10.06 -6.37
CA ARG A 94 7.05 -9.35 -7.16
C ARG A 94 7.16 -7.85 -6.84
N PHE A 95 6.10 -7.20 -6.36
CA PHE A 95 6.13 -5.80 -5.96
C PHE A 95 6.59 -5.58 -4.51
N LEU A 96 6.77 -6.64 -3.70
CA LEU A 96 7.22 -6.48 -2.31
C LEU A 96 8.62 -5.88 -2.23
N VAL A 97 9.49 -6.16 -3.21
CA VAL A 97 10.83 -5.54 -3.28
C VAL A 97 10.70 -4.02 -3.40
N GLU A 98 9.81 -3.55 -4.28
CA GLU A 98 9.59 -2.12 -4.49
C GLU A 98 8.90 -1.46 -3.29
N LEU A 99 7.96 -2.15 -2.65
CA LEU A 99 7.33 -1.69 -1.41
C LEU A 99 8.34 -1.59 -0.25
N ASN A 100 9.27 -2.53 -0.14
CA ASN A 100 10.34 -2.47 0.87
C ASN A 100 11.25 -1.26 0.64
N LYS A 101 11.69 -1.04 -0.61
CA LYS A 101 12.49 0.15 -0.96
C LYS A 101 11.78 1.45 -0.59
N SER A 102 10.49 1.57 -0.93
CA SER A 102 9.69 2.73 -0.55
C SER A 102 9.58 2.90 0.95
N ALA A 103 9.32 1.80 1.70
CA ALA A 103 9.25 1.86 3.15
C ALA A 103 10.58 2.34 3.78
N ASP A 104 11.71 1.81 3.30
CA ASP A 104 13.04 2.20 3.78
C ASP A 104 13.34 3.67 3.46
N ASN A 105 13.01 4.15 2.26
CA ASN A 105 13.18 5.57 1.93
C ASN A 105 12.30 6.48 2.80
N MET A 106 11.01 6.16 2.96
CA MET A 106 10.10 6.94 3.81
C MET A 106 10.58 7.01 5.25
N ILE A 107 11.05 5.89 5.81
CA ILE A 107 11.62 5.84 7.16
C ILE A 107 12.86 6.73 7.25
N ASN A 108 13.80 6.60 6.31
CA ASN A 108 15.02 7.40 6.31
C ASN A 108 14.74 8.91 6.19
N GLN A 109 13.78 9.31 5.35
CA GLN A 109 13.37 10.72 5.25
C GLN A 109 12.70 11.20 6.55
N TYR A 110 11.88 10.36 7.18
CA TYR A 110 11.22 10.69 8.45
C TYR A 110 12.23 10.90 9.58
N GLU A 111 13.26 10.05 9.69
CA GLU A 111 14.31 10.19 10.70
C GLU A 111 15.20 11.42 10.47
N THR A 112 15.37 11.87 9.22
CA THR A 112 16.28 12.98 8.87
C THR A 112 15.60 14.35 8.88
N ARG A 113 14.33 14.46 8.46
CA ARG A 113 13.70 15.76 8.20
C ARG A 113 12.84 16.32 9.33
N GLY A 114 12.35 15.51 10.27
CA GLY A 114 11.63 15.95 11.48
C GLY A 114 10.28 16.69 11.30
N SER A 115 10.00 17.25 10.11
CA SER A 115 8.79 17.96 9.70
C SER A 115 7.75 17.01 9.10
N ASN A 116 6.46 17.24 9.42
CA ASN A 116 5.35 16.48 8.82
C ASN A 116 5.01 16.94 7.38
N GLU A 117 5.28 18.21 7.02
CA GLU A 117 4.91 18.75 5.71
C GLU A 117 5.71 18.09 4.58
N ASP A 118 7.01 17.93 4.80
CA ASP A 118 7.94 17.23 3.90
C ASP A 118 7.52 15.76 3.68
N MET A 119 6.90 15.13 4.68
CA MET A 119 6.49 13.74 4.58
C MET A 119 5.35 13.51 3.58
N PHE A 120 4.49 14.50 3.35
CA PHE A 120 3.45 14.37 2.34
C PHE A 120 4.02 14.35 0.93
N GLU A 121 5.07 15.13 0.66
CA GLU A 121 5.77 15.10 -0.62
C GLU A 121 6.47 13.74 -0.83
N VAL A 122 7.20 13.27 0.19
CA VAL A 122 7.87 11.95 0.16
C VAL A 122 6.86 10.83 -0.07
N MET A 123 5.78 10.81 0.70
CA MET A 123 4.71 9.82 0.53
C MET A 123 4.11 9.89 -0.88
N THR A 124 3.82 11.09 -1.38
CA THR A 124 3.22 11.28 -2.71
C THR A 124 4.16 10.76 -3.80
N SER A 125 5.45 11.06 -3.70
CA SER A 125 6.46 10.57 -4.63
C SER A 125 6.55 9.04 -4.62
N GLU A 126 6.64 8.43 -3.43
CA GLU A 126 6.76 6.98 -3.30
C GLU A 126 5.51 6.23 -3.75
N ILE A 127 4.32 6.73 -3.41
CA ILE A 127 3.06 6.11 -3.86
C ILE A 127 2.92 6.21 -5.39
N ASN A 128 3.21 7.36 -5.99
CA ASN A 128 3.16 7.51 -7.45
C ASN A 128 4.18 6.60 -8.15
N ARG A 129 5.39 6.48 -7.60
CA ARG A 129 6.42 5.56 -8.09
C ARG A 129 5.92 4.11 -8.07
N LEU A 130 5.34 3.66 -6.95
CA LEU A 130 4.78 2.30 -6.82
C LEU A 130 3.62 2.06 -7.78
N ILE A 131 2.71 3.02 -7.94
CA ILE A 131 1.59 2.95 -8.89
C ILE A 131 2.11 2.83 -10.31
N LYS A 132 3.13 3.62 -10.68
CA LYS A 132 3.77 3.53 -12.00
C LYS A 132 4.33 2.14 -12.25
N VAL A 133 5.08 1.57 -11.30
CA VAL A 133 5.63 0.21 -11.42
C VAL A 133 4.50 -0.82 -11.62
N ILE A 134 3.42 -0.73 -10.85
CA ILE A 134 2.26 -1.63 -10.98
C ILE A 134 1.56 -1.47 -12.34
N ARG A 135 1.55 -0.26 -12.90
CA ARG A 135 0.97 0.04 -14.20
C ARG A 135 1.84 -0.49 -15.34
N ASP A 136 3.14 -0.23 -15.30
CA ASP A 136 4.11 -0.61 -16.32
C ASP A 136 4.25 -2.15 -16.42
N ASP A 137 4.12 -2.87 -15.30
CA ASP A 137 4.07 -4.34 -15.25
C ASP A 137 2.74 -4.93 -15.81
N GLY A 138 1.70 -4.12 -15.99
CA GLY A 138 0.39 -4.55 -16.46
C GLY A 138 -0.53 -5.10 -15.36
N ALA A 139 -0.05 -5.26 -14.12
CA ALA A 139 -0.86 -5.71 -12.99
C ALA A 139 -2.08 -4.81 -12.72
N MET A 140 -1.98 -3.50 -12.99
CA MET A 140 -3.14 -2.60 -12.90
C MET A 140 -4.29 -3.03 -13.83
N CYS A 141 -3.99 -3.51 -15.04
CA CYS A 141 -4.99 -4.00 -15.98
C CYS A 141 -5.66 -5.29 -15.46
N ASP A 142 -4.89 -6.18 -14.87
CA ASP A 142 -5.40 -7.42 -14.29
C ASP A 142 -6.33 -7.15 -13.10
N ILE A 143 -5.98 -6.16 -12.28
CA ILE A 143 -6.85 -5.70 -11.19
C ILE A 143 -8.10 -5.04 -11.79
N HIS A 144 -7.98 -4.16 -12.78
CA HIS A 144 -9.12 -3.48 -13.40
C HIS A 144 -10.17 -4.45 -13.96
N ARG A 145 -9.74 -5.52 -14.65
CA ARG A 145 -10.62 -6.59 -15.16
C ARG A 145 -11.38 -7.33 -14.06
N GLN A 146 -10.83 -7.41 -12.84
CA GLN A 146 -11.52 -8.05 -11.72
C GLN A 146 -12.71 -7.24 -11.22
N PHE A 147 -12.66 -5.91 -11.37
CA PHE A 147 -13.66 -5.02 -10.80
C PHE A 147 -14.64 -4.39 -11.81
N SER A 148 -14.30 -4.34 -13.10
CA SER A 148 -15.18 -3.80 -14.15
C SER A 148 -15.64 -4.88 -15.12
N ALA A 149 -16.95 -5.08 -15.21
CA ALA A 149 -17.54 -6.14 -16.04
C ALA A 149 -17.39 -5.92 -17.56
N HIS A 150 -17.20 -4.67 -18.00
CA HIS A 150 -17.21 -4.30 -19.42
C HIS A 150 -15.81 -4.33 -20.05
N VAL A 151 -14.77 -4.62 -19.27
CA VAL A 151 -13.40 -4.72 -19.79
C VAL A 151 -13.21 -6.08 -20.44
N LYS A 152 -13.05 -6.09 -21.76
CA LYS A 152 -12.73 -7.31 -22.53
C LYS A 152 -11.34 -7.82 -22.18
N ASP A 153 -11.13 -9.13 -22.31
CA ASP A 153 -9.82 -9.75 -22.02
C ASP A 153 -8.70 -9.18 -22.89
N ASN A 154 -8.99 -8.91 -24.17
CA ASN A 154 -8.05 -8.34 -25.15
C ASN A 154 -7.96 -6.79 -25.12
N CYS A 155 -8.47 -6.13 -24.08
CA CYS A 155 -8.37 -4.67 -23.95
C CYS A 155 -6.90 -4.20 -23.89
N SER A 156 -6.58 -3.16 -24.66
CA SER A 156 -5.26 -2.50 -24.70
C SER A 156 -5.31 -1.00 -24.41
N ALA A 157 -6.45 -0.48 -23.92
CA ALA A 157 -6.68 0.96 -23.75
C ALA A 157 -5.64 1.68 -22.86
N CYS A 158 -5.03 0.96 -21.91
CA CYS A 158 -4.05 1.50 -20.97
C CYS A 158 -2.59 1.29 -21.40
N LYS A 159 -2.32 0.70 -22.58
CA LYS A 159 -0.95 0.47 -23.11
C LYS A 159 -0.36 1.71 -23.81
N ARG A 160 -0.74 2.92 -23.38
CA ARG A 160 -0.35 4.18 -24.01
C ARG A 160 0.63 4.94 -23.14
#